data_AF-A0A819KWS7-F1
#
_entry.id   AF-A0A819KWS7-F1
#
_cell.length_a   1.000
_cell.length_b   1.000
_cell.length_c   1.000
_cell.angle_alpha   90.00
_cell.angle_beta   90.00
_cell.angle_gamma   90.00
#
_symmetry.space_group_name_H-M   'P 1'
#
loop_
_entity.id
_entity.type
_entity.pdbx_description
1 polymer ?
#
loop_
_entity_poly.entity_id
_entity_poly.type
_entity_poly.pdbx_seq_one_letter_code
_entity_poly.pdbx_strand_id
1 'polypeptide(L)'
;MSLAFGILTCISSQRLFGVETIDHTFERESRNYFHPFQYWLAKSLVDIIRLILYPLLFVSMLYIEIVPRGAFGYYFSVMMLLSFVCSGIGQLTSVIFNRTEYAYLAGTIVALLSCLLSGFSPTKSELGRGDFIVTLSFSRHVQNLLFRYETSLYVQPIGTGPHIWSASVEELRFYYSFSDSENPYLCLLLIGFILRGLTFVFLYAKSEYRSQTRFRVTHIGPTMKSLICCKTCRQ
;
A
#
# COMPACT_ATOMS: atom_id res chain seq x y z
N MET A 1 -11.67 -0.18 13.65
CA MET A 1 -11.67 -1.22 12.60
C MET A 1 -10.43 -1.16 11.70
N SER A 2 -10.11 0.00 11.13
CA SER A 2 -8.98 0.18 10.19
C SER A 2 -7.61 -0.20 10.75
N LEU A 3 -7.35 0.04 12.04
CA LEU A 3 -6.07 -0.24 12.69
C LEU A 3 -5.74 -1.74 12.73
N ALA A 4 -6.60 -2.56 13.32
CA ALA A 4 -6.34 -3.99 13.48
C ALA A 4 -6.19 -4.69 12.12
N PHE A 5 -7.10 -4.39 11.19
CA PHE A 5 -7.06 -4.95 9.85
C PHE A 5 -5.86 -4.45 9.04
N GLY A 6 -5.51 -3.16 9.16
CA GLY A 6 -4.33 -2.58 8.52
C GLY A 6 -3.02 -3.21 9.01
N ILE A 7 -2.89 -3.44 10.31
CA ILE A 7 -1.71 -4.11 10.89
C ILE A 7 -1.61 -5.56 10.41
N LEU A 8 -2.70 -6.32 10.45
CA LEU A 8 -2.72 -7.72 10.01
C LEU A 8 -2.39 -7.86 8.52
N THR A 9 -2.90 -6.96 7.69
CA THR A 9 -2.60 -6.94 6.24
C THR A 9 -1.15 -6.54 5.96
N CYS A 10 -0.59 -5.58 6.69
CA CYS A 10 0.85 -5.28 6.64
C CYS A 10 1.71 -6.51 6.99
N ILE A 11 1.44 -7.14 8.14
CA ILE A 11 2.23 -8.28 8.63
C ILE A 11 2.14 -9.48 7.67
N SER A 12 0.95 -9.77 7.16
CA SER A 12 0.75 -10.88 6.22
C SER A 12 1.46 -10.66 4.89
N SER A 13 1.48 -9.42 4.38
CA SER A 13 2.24 -9.08 3.16
C SER A 13 3.75 -9.12 3.39
N GLN A 14 4.21 -8.69 4.57
CA GLN A 14 5.62 -8.80 4.96
C GLN A 14 6.10 -10.24 5.07
N ARG A 15 5.26 -11.17 5.52
CA ARG A 15 5.61 -12.60 5.55
C ARG A 15 5.86 -13.18 4.16
N LEU A 16 5.13 -12.69 3.16
CA LEU A 16 5.31 -13.14 1.78
C LEU A 16 6.64 -12.66 1.20
N PHE A 17 6.91 -11.36 1.31
CA PHE A 17 8.08 -10.74 0.68
C PHE A 17 9.34 -10.82 1.53
N GLY A 18 9.19 -10.72 2.85
CA GLY A 18 10.30 -10.66 3.79
C GLY A 18 11.11 -11.94 3.82
N VAL A 19 10.46 -13.11 3.84
CA VAL A 19 11.17 -14.41 3.91
C VAL A 19 12.12 -14.57 2.73
N GLU A 20 11.64 -14.38 1.51
CA GLU A 20 12.44 -14.62 0.30
C GLU A 20 13.51 -13.57 0.01
N THR A 21 13.29 -12.33 0.48
CA THR A 21 14.27 -11.25 0.38
C THR A 21 15.41 -11.43 1.39
N ILE A 22 15.15 -12.09 2.51
CA ILE A 22 16.10 -12.29 3.61
C ILE A 22 16.86 -13.61 3.46
N ASP A 23 16.22 -14.66 2.96
CA ASP A 23 16.87 -15.96 2.69
C ASP A 23 17.80 -15.91 1.46
N HIS A 24 18.13 -14.72 0.95
CA HIS A 24 18.95 -14.50 -0.26
C HIS A 24 18.44 -15.26 -1.50
N THR A 25 17.20 -15.76 -1.48
CA THR A 25 16.63 -16.53 -2.59
C THR A 25 16.47 -15.63 -3.81
N PHE A 26 16.02 -14.38 -3.60
CA PHE A 26 15.99 -13.35 -4.64
C PHE A 26 17.38 -13.08 -5.23
N GLU A 27 18.42 -12.97 -4.40
CA GLU A 27 19.77 -12.72 -4.88
C GLU A 27 20.29 -13.90 -5.70
N ARG A 28 20.03 -15.14 -5.25
CA ARG A 28 20.36 -16.37 -5.97
C ARG A 28 19.67 -16.44 -7.33
N GLU A 29 18.37 -16.12 -7.40
CA GLU A 29 17.61 -16.12 -8.66
C GLU A 29 18.03 -14.98 -9.58
N SER A 30 18.36 -13.81 -9.03
CA SER A 30 18.85 -12.67 -9.82
C SER A 30 20.20 -12.98 -10.51
N ARG A 31 21.04 -13.83 -9.90
CA ARG A 31 22.29 -14.32 -10.49
C ARG A 31 22.06 -15.31 -11.64
N ASN A 32 20.92 -15.99 -11.66
CA ASN A 32 20.50 -16.90 -12.72
C ASN A 32 19.70 -16.20 -13.84
N TYR A 33 19.93 -14.90 -14.05
CA TYR A 33 19.33 -14.07 -15.12
C TYR A 33 17.83 -13.78 -15.01
N PHE A 34 17.20 -14.00 -13.85
CA PHE A 34 15.83 -13.55 -13.65
C PHE A 34 15.77 -12.02 -13.50
N HIS A 35 14.92 -11.38 -14.29
CA HIS A 35 14.76 -9.93 -14.24
C HIS A 35 13.96 -9.53 -12.99
N PRO A 36 14.37 -8.52 -12.20
CA PRO A 36 13.69 -8.11 -10.96
C PRO A 36 12.20 -7.78 -11.12
N PHE A 37 11.81 -7.27 -12.31
CA PHE A 37 10.41 -7.02 -12.65
C PHE A 37 9.55 -8.29 -12.66
N GLN A 38 10.08 -9.42 -13.15
CA GLN A 38 9.33 -10.68 -13.21
C GLN A 38 9.03 -11.19 -11.80
N TYR A 39 10.01 -11.10 -10.90
CA TYR A 39 9.84 -11.43 -9.49
C TYR A 39 8.78 -10.54 -8.83
N TRP A 40 8.91 -9.21 -8.98
CA TRP A 40 7.96 -8.26 -8.43
C TRP A 40 6.53 -8.46 -8.96
N LEU A 41 6.38 -8.70 -10.27
CA LEU A 41 5.10 -8.95 -10.92
C LEU A 41 4.46 -10.24 -10.42
N ALA A 42 5.22 -11.35 -10.40
CA ALA A 42 4.72 -12.64 -9.94
C ALA A 42 4.22 -12.55 -8.48
N LYS A 43 4.98 -11.89 -7.61
CA LYS A 43 4.56 -11.69 -6.22
C LYS A 43 3.35 -10.77 -6.09
N SER A 44 3.29 -9.70 -6.88
CA SER A 44 2.14 -8.80 -6.90
C SER A 44 0.87 -9.53 -7.33
N LEU A 45 0.94 -10.45 -8.31
CA LEU A 45 -0.20 -11.27 -8.73
C LEU A 45 -0.68 -12.22 -7.63
N VAL A 46 0.24 -12.86 -6.91
CA VAL A 46 -0.11 -13.73 -5.77
C VAL A 46 -0.67 -12.93 -4.58
N ASP A 47 -0.26 -11.67 -4.42
CA ASP A 47 -0.80 -10.76 -3.40
C ASP A 47 -2.26 -10.37 -3.71
N ILE A 48 -2.64 -10.20 -4.99
CA ILE A 48 -4.02 -9.84 -5.41
C ILE A 48 -5.07 -10.82 -4.86
N ILE A 49 -4.78 -12.13 -4.86
CA ILE A 49 -5.73 -13.13 -4.35
C ILE A 49 -6.00 -12.90 -2.85
N ARG A 50 -4.95 -12.60 -2.08
CA ARG A 50 -5.08 -12.29 -0.64
C ARG A 50 -5.75 -10.95 -0.39
N LEU A 51 -5.48 -9.97 -1.23
CA LEU A 51 -6.12 -8.65 -1.19
C LEU A 51 -7.64 -8.72 -1.39
N ILE A 52 -8.16 -9.76 -2.03
CA ILE A 52 -9.60 -9.99 -2.18
C ILE A 52 -10.12 -10.82 -1.00
N LEU A 53 -9.42 -11.90 -0.66
CA LEU A 53 -9.91 -12.88 0.32
C LEU A 53 -9.96 -12.31 1.76
N TYR A 54 -8.93 -11.58 2.19
CA TYR A 54 -8.86 -11.03 3.54
C TYR A 54 -9.97 -10.02 3.85
N PRO A 55 -10.22 -8.98 3.03
CA PRO A 55 -11.32 -8.06 3.29
C PRO A 55 -12.68 -8.74 3.14
N LEU A 56 -12.83 -9.75 2.27
CA LEU A 56 -14.09 -10.48 2.13
C LEU A 56 -14.47 -11.17 3.45
N LEU A 57 -13.54 -11.94 4.02
CA LEU A 57 -13.76 -12.61 5.30
C LEU A 57 -13.99 -11.61 6.43
N PHE A 58 -13.16 -10.57 6.50
CA PHE A 58 -13.24 -9.57 7.57
C PHE A 58 -14.57 -8.79 7.52
N VAL A 59 -14.99 -8.32 6.35
CA VAL A 59 -16.26 -7.60 6.19
C VAL A 59 -17.43 -8.53 6.39
N SER A 60 -17.39 -9.80 5.95
CA SER A 60 -18.49 -10.74 6.20
C SER A 60 -18.78 -10.94 7.69
N MET A 61 -17.74 -11.02 8.54
CA MET A 61 -17.92 -11.15 9.98
C MET A 61 -18.41 -9.85 10.60
N LEU A 62 -17.77 -8.73 10.23
CA LEU A 62 -18.03 -7.44 10.87
C LEU A 62 -19.37 -6.81 10.42
N TYR A 63 -19.82 -7.09 9.21
CA TYR A 63 -21.12 -6.60 8.71
C TYR A 63 -22.29 -7.16 9.51
N ILE A 64 -22.18 -8.39 10.02
CA ILE A 64 -23.19 -9.02 10.87
C ILE A 64 -23.25 -8.31 12.24
N GLU A 65 -22.10 -7.93 12.79
CA GLU A 65 -22.00 -7.30 14.12
C GLU A 65 -22.44 -5.82 14.11
N ILE A 66 -22.03 -5.05 13.10
CA ILE A 66 -22.28 -3.60 13.07
C ILE A 66 -23.67 -3.25 12.52
N VAL A 67 -24.27 -4.15 11.72
CA VAL A 67 -25.55 -3.93 11.03
C VAL A 67 -25.61 -2.53 10.38
N PRO A 68 -24.66 -2.21 9.48
CA PRO A 68 -24.64 -0.90 8.83
C PRO A 68 -25.85 -0.74 7.90
N ARG A 69 -26.25 0.52 7.65
CA ARG A 69 -27.33 0.82 6.68
C ARG A 69 -26.86 0.72 5.23
N GLY A 70 -25.56 0.93 5.03
CA GLY A 70 -24.95 0.94 3.71
C GLY A 70 -24.85 -0.45 3.07
N ALA A 71 -24.73 -0.47 1.74
CA ALA A 71 -24.56 -1.72 1.01
C ALA A 71 -23.23 -2.41 1.33
N PHE A 72 -23.24 -3.73 1.52
CA PHE A 72 -22.04 -4.56 1.76
C PHE A 72 -20.91 -4.29 0.76
N GLY A 73 -21.25 -4.14 -0.54
CA GLY A 73 -20.28 -3.91 -1.60
C GLY A 73 -19.44 -2.63 -1.41
N TYR A 74 -20.00 -1.59 -0.80
CA TYR A 74 -19.28 -0.36 -0.51
C TYR A 74 -18.19 -0.59 0.55
N TYR A 75 -18.55 -1.20 1.70
CA TYR A 75 -17.58 -1.53 2.75
C TYR A 75 -16.50 -2.48 2.24
N PHE A 76 -16.89 -3.47 1.43
CA PHE A 76 -15.94 -4.38 0.80
C PHE A 76 -14.94 -3.63 -0.08
N SER A 77 -15.40 -2.72 -0.94
CA SER A 77 -14.50 -1.94 -1.81
C SER A 77 -13.53 -1.06 -1.03
N VAL A 78 -13.99 -0.42 0.05
CA VAL A 78 -13.15 0.43 0.92
C VAL A 78 -12.12 -0.41 1.67
N MET A 79 -12.51 -1.59 2.17
CA MET A 79 -11.58 -2.49 2.86
C MET A 79 -10.58 -3.13 1.90
N MET A 80 -10.98 -3.41 0.66
CA MET A 80 -10.06 -3.86 -0.39
C MET A 80 -9.01 -2.81 -0.71
N LEU A 81 -9.39 -1.53 -0.81
CA LEU A 81 -8.45 -0.42 -0.98
C LEU A 81 -7.51 -0.26 0.22
N LEU A 82 -8.03 -0.39 1.44
CA LEU A 82 -7.21 -0.40 2.64
C LEU A 82 -6.18 -1.53 2.61
N SER A 83 -6.60 -2.76 2.31
CA SER A 83 -5.69 -3.89 2.13
C SER A 83 -4.64 -3.62 1.07
N PHE A 84 -5.04 -3.03 -0.07
CA PHE A 84 -4.13 -2.71 -1.17
C PHE A 84 -3.03 -1.73 -0.74
N VAL A 85 -3.36 -0.69 0.02
CA VAL A 85 -2.36 0.25 0.54
C VAL A 85 -1.48 -0.40 1.60
N CYS A 86 -2.07 -1.08 2.58
CA CYS A 86 -1.33 -1.74 3.66
C CYS A 86 -0.36 -2.82 3.14
N SER A 87 -0.77 -3.60 2.13
CA SER A 87 0.14 -4.57 1.53
C SER A 87 1.31 -3.90 0.81
N GLY A 88 1.10 -2.73 0.17
CA GLY A 88 2.18 -1.91 -0.37
C GLY A 88 3.20 -1.44 0.68
N ILE A 89 2.72 -1.02 1.87
CA ILE A 89 3.58 -0.64 3.01
C ILE A 89 4.37 -1.86 3.49
N GLY A 90 3.71 -3.01 3.62
CA GLY A 90 4.34 -4.27 4.02
C GLY A 90 5.45 -4.67 3.07
N GLN A 91 5.20 -4.63 1.76
CA GLN A 91 6.20 -4.92 0.75
C GLN A 91 7.38 -3.93 0.81
N LEU A 92 7.10 -2.63 0.98
CA LEU A 92 8.14 -1.60 1.00
C LEU A 92 9.08 -1.79 2.19
N THR A 93 8.51 -1.99 3.37
CA THR A 93 9.27 -2.20 4.60
C THR A 93 10.08 -3.49 4.55
N SER A 94 9.56 -4.56 3.94
CA SER A 94 10.33 -5.81 3.72
C SER A 94 11.55 -5.64 2.82
N VAL A 95 11.52 -4.71 1.85
CA VAL A 95 12.67 -4.46 0.96
C VAL A 95 13.69 -3.54 1.60
N ILE A 96 13.25 -2.53 2.37
CA ILE A 96 14.12 -1.56 3.03
C ILE A 96 14.96 -2.21 4.14
N PHE A 97 14.34 -3.07 4.96
CA PHE A 97 15.00 -3.67 6.11
C PHE A 97 15.54 -5.07 5.78
N ASN A 98 16.82 -5.30 6.06
CA ASN A 98 17.46 -6.61 5.82
C ASN A 98 17.13 -7.67 6.89
N ARG A 99 16.50 -7.31 8.01
CA ARG A 99 16.06 -8.26 9.04
C ARG A 99 14.53 -8.26 9.16
N THR A 100 13.95 -9.45 9.29
CA THR A 100 12.50 -9.70 9.38
C THR A 100 11.90 -8.96 10.56
N GLU A 101 12.53 -9.06 11.73
CA GLU A 101 12.06 -8.48 12.99
C GLU A 101 11.91 -6.96 12.90
N TYR A 102 12.90 -6.27 12.33
CA TYR A 102 12.84 -4.81 12.13
C TYR A 102 11.83 -4.43 11.06
N ALA A 103 11.67 -5.24 10.00
CA ALA A 103 10.64 -5.01 8.99
C ALA A 103 9.23 -5.07 9.61
N TYR A 104 8.94 -6.10 10.41
CA TYR A 104 7.65 -6.23 11.10
C TYR A 104 7.37 -5.02 11.99
N LEU A 105 8.33 -4.65 12.84
CA LEU A 105 8.19 -3.53 13.76
C LEU A 105 8.02 -2.20 13.00
N ALA A 106 8.78 -1.97 11.92
CA ALA A 106 8.63 -0.77 11.12
C ALA A 106 7.26 -0.69 10.43
N GLY A 107 6.77 -1.79 9.86
CA GLY A 107 5.45 -1.83 9.21
C GLY A 107 4.30 -1.56 10.17
N THR A 108 4.36 -2.12 11.39
CA THR A 108 3.34 -1.87 12.41
C THR A 108 3.39 -0.43 12.92
N ILE A 109 4.58 0.15 13.13
CA ILE A 109 4.71 1.56 13.51
C ILE A 109 4.14 2.49 12.45
N VAL A 110 4.44 2.26 11.16
CA VAL A 110 3.89 3.08 10.07
C VAL A 110 2.36 3.00 10.01
N ALA A 111 1.80 1.79 10.19
CA ALA A 111 0.36 1.60 10.26
C ALA A 111 -0.28 2.30 11.47
N LEU A 112 0.37 2.24 12.64
CA LEU A 112 -0.06 2.91 13.87
C LEU A 112 -0.04 4.43 13.72
N LEU A 113 1.07 4.99 13.24
CA LEU A 113 1.21 6.42 12.98
C LEU A 113 0.13 6.91 12.00
N SER A 114 -0.13 6.15 10.94
CA SER A 114 -1.20 6.48 9.99
C SER A 114 -2.58 6.47 10.67
N CYS A 115 -2.83 5.54 11.59
CA CYS A 115 -4.09 5.50 12.35
C CYS A 115 -4.24 6.65 13.35
N LEU A 116 -3.16 7.05 14.02
CA LEU A 116 -3.17 8.25 14.88
C LEU A 116 -3.55 9.49 14.07
N LEU A 117 -3.10 9.56 12.83
CA LEU A 117 -3.42 10.64 11.90
C LEU A 117 -4.75 10.43 11.14
N SER A 118 -5.65 9.55 11.59
CA SER A 118 -6.90 9.26 10.88
C SER A 118 -7.94 10.39 10.94
N GLY A 119 -7.74 11.40 11.79
CA GLY A 119 -8.61 12.57 11.88
C GLY A 119 -9.66 12.54 12.99
N PHE A 120 -9.71 11.49 13.82
CA PHE A 120 -10.46 11.52 15.09
C PHE A 120 -9.84 12.47 16.13
N SER A 121 -8.51 12.55 16.13
CA SER A 121 -7.72 13.46 16.95
C SER A 121 -6.33 13.49 16.32
N PRO A 122 -5.84 14.60 15.75
CA PRO A 122 -6.40 15.97 15.67
C PRO A 122 -7.43 16.19 14.55
N THR A 123 -8.32 17.17 14.75
CA THR A 123 -9.30 17.59 13.71
C THR A 123 -8.64 18.48 12.65
N LYS A 124 -9.17 18.52 11.41
CA LYS A 124 -8.57 19.31 10.30
C LYS A 124 -8.44 20.80 10.63
N SER A 125 -9.41 21.34 11.35
CA SER A 125 -9.43 22.74 11.82
C SER A 125 -8.24 23.08 12.71
N GLU A 126 -7.71 22.10 13.44
CA GLU A 126 -6.58 22.29 14.37
C GLU A 126 -5.22 22.17 13.67
N LEU A 127 -5.18 21.66 12.44
CA LEU A 127 -3.93 21.21 11.82
C LEU A 127 -3.18 22.26 11.00
N GLY A 128 -3.79 23.41 10.68
CA GLY A 128 -3.13 24.53 10.01
C GLY A 128 -2.23 24.12 8.83
N ARG A 129 -0.93 24.45 8.91
CA ARG A 129 0.08 24.13 7.88
C ARG A 129 0.50 22.64 7.81
N GLY A 130 0.11 21.81 8.79
CA GLY A 130 0.43 20.39 8.86
C GLY A 130 -0.48 19.47 8.05
N ASP A 131 -1.45 20.03 7.31
CA ASP A 131 -2.47 19.24 6.59
C ASP A 131 -1.86 18.23 5.62
N PHE A 132 -0.71 18.54 5.01
CA PHE A 132 -0.02 17.64 4.06
C PHE A 132 0.34 16.27 4.65
N ILE A 133 0.85 16.23 5.88
CA ILE A 133 1.22 14.96 6.55
C ILE A 133 -0.01 14.07 6.70
N VAL A 134 -1.15 14.72 6.90
CA VAL A 134 -2.40 14.03 7.17
C VAL A 134 -3.16 13.70 5.90
N THR A 135 -2.97 14.45 4.81
CA THR A 135 -3.35 14.03 3.45
C THR A 135 -2.62 12.77 3.01
N LEU A 136 -1.41 12.51 3.55
CA LEU A 136 -0.64 11.31 3.23
C LEU A 136 -1.12 10.07 4.02
N SER A 137 -1.90 10.25 5.09
CA SER A 137 -2.42 9.14 5.88
C SER A 137 -3.54 8.40 5.15
N PHE A 138 -3.31 7.13 4.82
CA PHE A 138 -4.33 6.27 4.23
C PHE A 138 -5.52 6.01 5.18
N SER A 139 -5.26 5.98 6.50
CA SER A 139 -6.31 5.69 7.49
C SER A 139 -7.35 6.80 7.52
N ARG A 140 -6.94 8.06 7.30
CA ARG A 140 -7.85 9.20 7.19
C ARG A 140 -8.77 9.09 5.98
N HIS A 141 -8.23 8.75 4.82
CA HIS A 141 -9.05 8.60 3.59
C HIS A 141 -10.07 7.48 3.73
N VAL A 142 -9.70 6.37 4.37
CA VAL A 142 -10.62 5.26 4.65
C VAL A 142 -11.72 5.70 5.63
N GLN A 143 -11.36 6.36 6.71
CA GLN A 143 -12.34 6.84 7.70
C GLN A 143 -13.32 7.85 7.08
N ASN A 144 -12.80 8.77 6.27
CA ASN A 144 -13.59 9.76 5.53
C ASN A 144 -14.59 9.08 4.57
N LEU A 145 -14.15 8.06 3.82
CA LEU A 145 -15.01 7.31 2.91
C LEU A 145 -16.17 6.60 3.60
N LEU A 146 -15.88 5.93 4.72
CA LEU A 146 -16.90 5.21 5.49
C LEU A 146 -17.87 6.20 6.15
N PHE A 147 -17.34 7.27 6.73
CA PHE A 147 -18.14 8.27 7.42
C PHE A 147 -19.06 9.04 6.47
N ARG A 148 -18.56 9.50 5.31
CA ARG A 148 -19.38 10.17 4.29
C ARG A 148 -20.52 9.30 3.80
N TYR A 149 -20.25 8.02 3.56
CA TYR A 149 -21.27 7.11 3.05
C TYR A 149 -22.36 6.84 4.08
N GLU A 150 -21.98 6.50 5.31
CA GLU A 150 -22.96 6.29 6.39
C GLU A 150 -23.78 7.55 6.67
N THR A 151 -23.14 8.69 6.87
CA THR A 151 -23.85 9.94 7.18
C THR A 151 -24.84 10.33 6.07
N SER A 152 -24.52 10.08 4.80
CA SER A 152 -25.44 10.33 3.69
C SER A 152 -26.74 9.51 3.79
N LEU A 153 -26.66 8.30 4.33
CA LEU A 153 -27.82 7.41 4.52
C LEU A 153 -28.64 7.78 5.75
N TYR A 154 -28.03 8.40 6.77
CA TYR A 154 -28.75 8.90 7.94
C TYR A 154 -29.48 10.23 7.69
N VAL A 155 -28.99 11.04 6.76
CA VAL A 155 -29.62 12.32 6.37
C VAL A 155 -30.80 12.09 5.42
N GLN A 156 -30.82 11.00 4.66
CA GLN A 156 -31.95 10.68 3.79
C GLN A 156 -33.24 10.46 4.61
N PRO A 157 -34.36 11.11 4.24
CA PRO A 157 -35.62 10.95 4.95
C PRO A 157 -36.16 9.53 4.75
N ILE A 158 -36.49 8.85 5.85
CA ILE A 158 -37.16 7.55 5.82
C ILE A 158 -38.65 7.82 6.01
N GLY A 159 -39.42 7.80 4.92
CA GLY A 159 -40.86 8.03 4.94
C GLY A 159 -41.25 9.51 5.00
N THR A 160 -42.20 9.87 5.88
CA THR A 160 -42.84 11.21 5.92
C THR A 160 -42.15 12.23 6.84
N GLY A 161 -41.01 11.89 7.46
CA GLY A 161 -40.31 12.79 8.36
C GLY A 161 -38.78 12.63 8.35
N PRO A 162 -38.05 13.67 8.80
CA PRO A 162 -36.61 13.58 8.97
C PRO A 162 -36.25 12.57 10.07
N HIS A 163 -35.10 11.92 9.92
CA HIS A 163 -34.62 10.96 10.91
C HIS A 163 -34.35 11.66 12.25
N ILE A 164 -34.63 11.00 13.38
CA ILE A 164 -34.42 11.57 14.74
C ILE A 164 -32.98 12.09 14.94
N TRP A 165 -32.02 11.43 14.28
CA TRP A 165 -30.60 11.74 14.35
C TRP A 165 -30.08 12.66 13.24
N SER A 166 -30.94 13.14 12.33
CA SER A 166 -30.53 13.93 11.16
C SER A 166 -29.77 15.20 11.56
N ALA A 167 -30.32 15.98 12.51
CA ALA A 167 -29.69 17.22 12.99
C ALA A 167 -28.31 16.98 13.63
N SER A 168 -28.18 15.97 14.49
CA SER A 168 -26.90 15.63 15.14
C SER A 168 -25.86 15.15 14.14
N VAL A 169 -26.28 14.35 13.15
CA VAL A 169 -25.40 13.83 12.09
C VAL A 169 -24.93 14.95 11.16
N GLU A 170 -25.78 15.94 10.89
CA GLU A 170 -25.44 17.08 10.05
C GLU A 170 -24.42 18.02 10.71
N GLU A 171 -24.53 18.21 12.03
CA GLU A 171 -23.53 18.92 12.82
C GLU A 171 -22.18 18.17 12.83
N LEU A 172 -22.20 16.86 13.08
CA LEU A 172 -21.00 15.99 12.97
C LEU A 172 -20.39 16.01 11.57
N ARG A 173 -21.22 16.07 10.53
CA ARG A 173 -20.77 16.21 9.14
C ARG A 173 -20.02 17.52 8.96
N PHE A 174 -20.41 18.63 9.58
CA PHE A 174 -19.62 19.87 9.47
C PHE A 174 -18.20 19.73 10.03
N TYR A 175 -18.03 19.04 11.16
CA TYR A 175 -16.71 18.84 11.80
C TYR A 175 -15.84 17.78 11.11
N TYR A 176 -16.45 16.73 10.56
CA TYR A 176 -15.74 15.57 9.99
C TYR A 176 -15.80 15.48 8.46
N SER A 177 -16.68 16.25 7.79
CA SER A 177 -16.75 16.31 6.33
C SER A 177 -15.60 17.14 5.81
N PHE A 178 -14.58 16.43 5.34
CA PHE A 178 -13.57 16.99 4.47
C PHE A 178 -14.22 17.60 3.22
N SER A 179 -13.55 18.52 2.53
CA SER A 179 -14.06 19.19 1.33
C SER A 179 -14.60 18.20 0.29
N ASP A 180 -15.78 18.48 -0.29
CA ASP A 180 -16.36 17.68 -1.39
C ASP A 180 -15.43 17.61 -2.63
N SER A 181 -14.42 18.49 -2.71
CA SER A 181 -13.43 18.51 -3.79
C SER A 181 -12.38 17.40 -3.72
N GLU A 182 -12.20 16.76 -2.56
CA GLU A 182 -11.22 15.69 -2.39
C GLU A 182 -11.89 14.33 -2.70
N ASN A 183 -11.34 13.60 -3.69
CA ASN A 183 -11.74 12.24 -4.05
C ASN A 183 -10.86 11.21 -3.32
N PRO A 184 -11.20 10.79 -2.08
CA PRO A 184 -10.37 9.90 -1.26
C PRO A 184 -10.12 8.52 -1.88
N TYR A 185 -11.04 8.04 -2.74
CA TYR A 185 -10.85 6.82 -3.54
C TYR A 185 -9.59 6.89 -4.41
N LEU A 186 -9.43 8.00 -5.14
CA LEU A 186 -8.28 8.20 -6.02
C LEU A 186 -7.00 8.39 -5.21
N CYS A 187 -7.06 9.10 -4.07
CA CYS A 187 -5.91 9.25 -3.19
C CYS A 187 -5.40 7.90 -2.67
N LEU A 188 -6.30 7.01 -2.23
CA LEU A 188 -5.92 5.67 -1.77
C LEU A 188 -5.27 4.84 -2.88
N LEU A 189 -5.84 4.87 -4.08
CA LEU A 189 -5.24 4.19 -5.23
C LEU A 189 -3.85 4.74 -5.55
N LEU A 190 -3.71 6.07 -5.62
CA LEU A 190 -2.43 6.72 -5.89
C LEU A 190 -1.38 6.37 -4.83
N ILE A 191 -1.73 6.41 -3.55
CA ILE A 191 -0.82 6.02 -2.45
C ILE A 191 -0.40 4.54 -2.63
N GLY A 192 -1.34 3.65 -2.91
CA GLY A 192 -1.05 2.23 -3.11
C GLY A 192 -0.17 1.94 -4.33
N PHE A 193 -0.32 2.69 -5.42
CA PHE A 193 0.55 2.61 -6.60
C PHE A 193 1.93 3.20 -6.34
N ILE A 194 2.02 4.36 -5.66
CA ILE A 194 3.30 5.00 -5.31
C ILE A 194 4.11 4.06 -4.42
N LEU A 195 3.50 3.45 -3.40
CA LEU A 195 4.18 2.50 -2.51
C LEU A 195 4.75 1.31 -3.29
N ARG A 196 3.98 0.74 -4.22
CA ARG A 196 4.43 -0.37 -5.10
C ARG A 196 5.49 0.06 -6.11
N GLY A 197 5.40 1.27 -6.64
CA GLY A 197 6.45 1.86 -7.48
C GLY A 197 7.76 2.00 -6.70
N LEU A 198 7.67 2.50 -5.46
CA LEU A 198 8.82 2.60 -4.57
C LEU A 198 9.40 1.21 -4.25
N THR A 199 8.55 0.19 -3.98
CA THR A 199 9.07 -1.17 -3.73
C THR A 199 9.86 -1.69 -4.91
N PHE A 200 9.36 -1.48 -6.14
CA PHE A 200 10.07 -1.86 -7.35
C PHE A 200 11.40 -1.11 -7.51
N VAL A 201 11.42 0.21 -7.27
CA VAL A 201 12.66 1.02 -7.34
C VAL A 201 13.69 0.55 -6.32
N PHE A 202 13.29 0.29 -5.07
CA PHE A 202 14.19 -0.22 -4.04
C PHE A 202 14.70 -1.63 -4.37
N LEU A 203 13.82 -2.51 -4.86
CA LEU A 203 14.20 -3.85 -5.27
C LEU A 203 15.19 -3.82 -6.45
N TYR A 204 14.95 -2.94 -7.42
CA TYR A 204 15.83 -2.73 -8.56
C TYR A 204 17.20 -2.19 -8.12
N ALA A 205 17.23 -1.22 -7.20
CA ALA A 205 18.45 -0.67 -6.63
C ALA A 205 19.26 -1.71 -5.83
N LYS A 206 18.58 -2.65 -5.14
CA LYS A 206 19.20 -3.75 -4.40
C LYS A 206 19.69 -4.88 -5.33
N SER A 207 19.10 -5.03 -6.52
CA SER A 207 19.48 -6.12 -7.42
C SER A 207 20.93 -5.99 -7.91
N GLU A 208 21.70 -7.06 -7.76
CA GLU A 208 23.10 -7.17 -8.22
C GLU A 208 23.21 -7.22 -9.77
N TYR A 209 22.07 -7.15 -10.48
CA TYR A 209 21.96 -7.06 -11.95
C TYR A 209 22.76 -5.88 -12.53
N ARG A 210 22.95 -4.81 -11.74
CA ARG A 210 23.79 -3.65 -12.07
C ARG A 210 25.29 -3.97 -12.13
N SER A 211 25.75 -5.01 -11.43
CA SER A 211 27.15 -5.43 -11.40
C SER A 211 27.53 -6.22 -12.66
N GLN A 212 26.70 -7.20 -13.05
CA GLN A 212 27.02 -8.05 -14.22
C GLN A 212 26.90 -7.33 -15.57
N THR A 213 25.99 -6.36 -15.73
CA THR A 213 25.96 -5.51 -16.93
C THR A 213 27.22 -4.65 -17.05
N ARG A 214 27.80 -4.18 -15.91
CA ARG A 214 29.13 -3.57 -15.88
C ARG A 214 30.23 -4.56 -16.27
N PHE A 215 30.22 -5.78 -15.75
CA PHE A 215 31.20 -6.82 -16.09
C PHE A 215 31.15 -7.23 -17.57
N ARG A 216 29.96 -7.28 -18.20
CA ARG A 216 29.86 -7.56 -19.63
C ARG A 216 30.46 -6.45 -20.48
N VAL A 217 30.26 -5.19 -20.12
CA VAL A 217 30.85 -4.04 -20.83
C VAL A 217 32.38 -3.98 -20.64
N THR A 218 32.90 -4.34 -19.46
CA THR A 218 34.36 -4.34 -19.22
C THR A 218 35.08 -5.54 -19.82
N HIS A 219 34.43 -6.69 -20.05
CA HIS A 219 35.06 -7.87 -20.69
C HIS A 219 34.92 -7.92 -22.21
N ILE A 220 33.95 -7.23 -22.82
CA ILE A 220 33.83 -7.12 -24.30
C ILE A 220 34.88 -6.15 -24.88
N GLY A 221 35.25 -5.11 -24.13
CA GLY A 221 36.29 -4.15 -24.54
C GLY A 221 37.67 -4.76 -24.85
N PRO A 222 38.25 -5.65 -24.01
CA PRO A 222 39.55 -6.25 -24.26
C PRO A 222 39.53 -7.39 -25.30
N THR A 223 38.40 -8.09 -25.49
CA THR A 223 38.28 -9.15 -26.51
C THR A 223 38.13 -8.60 -27.93
N MET A 224 37.58 -7.39 -28.12
CA MET A 224 37.63 -6.72 -29.43
C MET A 224 39.02 -6.16 -29.76
N LYS A 225 39.79 -5.68 -28.78
CA LYS A 225 41.16 -5.22 -29.02
C LYS A 225 42.11 -6.36 -29.45
N SER A 226 41.94 -7.57 -28.92
CA SER A 226 42.75 -8.73 -29.35
C SER A 226 42.40 -9.22 -30.76
N LEU A 227 41.13 -9.09 -31.19
CA LEU A 227 40.70 -9.43 -32.56
C LEU A 227 41.18 -8.44 -33.62
N ILE A 228 41.32 -7.15 -33.27
CA ILE A 228 41.82 -6.12 -34.20
C ILE A 228 43.35 -6.21 -34.32
N CYS A 229 44.07 -6.51 -33.23
CA CYS A 229 45.53 -6.63 -33.26
C CYS A 229 46.04 -7.86 -34.04
N CYS A 230 45.24 -8.94 -34.11
CA CYS A 230 45.62 -10.15 -34.82
C CYS A 230 45.49 -10.03 -36.36
N LYS A 231 44.76 -9.03 -36.88
CA LYS A 231 44.65 -8.78 -38.33
C LYS A 231 45.81 -7.95 -38.92
N THR A 232 46.58 -7.25 -38.10
CA THR A 232 47.66 -6.35 -38.58
C THR A 232 49.03 -7.02 -38.65
N CYS A 233 49.21 -8.25 -38.15
CA CYS A 233 50.47 -9.00 -38.23
C CYS A 233 50.53 -10.02 -39.38
N ARG A 234 49.65 -9.88 -40.39
CA ARG A 234 49.57 -10.80 -41.52
C ARG A 234 49.58 -10.06 -42.85
N GLN A 235 50.57 -9.18 -43.04
CA GLN A 235 51.05 -8.67 -44.33
C GLN A 235 52.56 -8.53 -44.28
#